data_AF-A0A2K4IMR5-F1
#
_entry.id   AF-A0A2K4IMR5-F1
#
_cell.length_a   1.000
_cell.length_b   1.000
_cell.length_c   1.000
_cell.angle_alpha   90.00
_cell.angle_beta   90.00
_cell.angle_gamma   90.00
#
_symmetry.space_group_name_H-M   'P 1'
#
loop_
_entity.id
_entity.type
_entity.pdbx_description
1 polymer ?
#
loop_
_entity_poly.entity_id
_entity_poly.type
_entity_poly.pdbx_seq_one_letter_code
_entity_poly.pdbx_strand_id
1 'polypeptide(L)' 'MNKPIQNIASWSDTLKTRKAHLNALLKTINAATGKVSPIQTLTINAIKSEMTHIDSQLNRRT' A
#
# COMPACT_ATOMS: atom_id res chain seq x y z
N MET A 1 -21.32 30.40 -2.74
CA MET A 1 -21.34 29.07 -3.39
C MET A 1 -20.19 28.25 -2.83
N ASN A 2 -20.46 27.43 -1.82
CA ASN A 2 -19.44 26.53 -1.25
C ASN A 2 -19.49 25.23 -2.06
N LYS A 3 -18.51 25.05 -2.95
CA LYS A 3 -18.38 23.79 -3.70
C LYS A 3 -18.18 22.67 -2.68
N PRO A 4 -18.97 21.58 -2.68
CA PRO A 4 -18.67 20.43 -1.86
C PRO A 4 -17.31 19.90 -2.31
N ILE A 5 -16.36 19.81 -1.37
CA ILE A 5 -15.07 19.18 -1.62
C ILE A 5 -15.39 17.74 -2.05
N GLN A 6 -15.21 17.45 -3.34
CA GLN A 6 -15.47 16.13 -3.91
C GLN A 6 -14.33 15.18 -3.48
N ASN A 7 -14.26 14.89 -2.19
CA ASN A 7 -13.51 13.75 -1.66
C ASN A 7 -14.35 12.48 -1.91
N ILE A 8 -14.52 12.12 -3.18
CA ILE A 8 -15.12 10.85 -3.57
C ILE A 8 -14.06 10.12 -4.38
N ALA A 9 -12.87 9.93 -3.81
CA ALA A 9 -12.04 8.84 -4.28
C ALA A 9 -12.87 7.57 -4.04
N SER A 10 -13.15 6.80 -5.08
CA SER A 10 -13.85 5.54 -4.89
C SER A 10 -13.04 4.69 -3.92
N TRP A 11 -13.71 3.83 -3.15
CA TRP A 11 -12.99 2.91 -2.27
C TRP A 11 -11.92 2.12 -3.05
N SER A 12 -12.23 1.70 -4.28
CA SER A 12 -11.27 1.07 -5.18
C SER A 12 -10.03 1.95 -5.44
N ASP A 13 -10.22 3.25 -5.72
CA ASP A 13 -9.11 4.18 -5.94
C ASP A 13 -8.28 4.42 -4.68
N THR A 14 -8.93 4.42 -3.51
CA THR A 14 -8.24 4.52 -2.21
C THR A 14 -7.35 3.29 -1.97
N LEU A 15 -7.86 2.09 -2.25
CA LEU A 15 -7.11 0.84 -2.14
C LEU A 15 -5.95 0.78 -3.14
N LYS A 16 -6.17 1.19 -4.39
CA LYS A 16 -5.11 1.28 -5.42
C LYS A 16 -4.02 2.27 -5.01
N THR A 17 -4.40 3.43 -4.48
CA THR A 17 -3.45 4.45 -3.99
C THR A 17 -2.64 3.91 -2.81
N ARG A 18 -3.29 3.24 -1.85
CA ARG A 18 -2.61 2.60 -0.71
C ARG A 18 -1.63 1.54 -1.18
N LYS A 19 -2.01 0.68 -2.14
CA LYS A 19 -1.13 -0.33 -2.72
C LYS A 19 0.09 0.29 -3.41
N ALA A 20 -0.10 1.37 -4.17
CA ALA A 20 1.00 2.08 -4.83
C ALA A 20 2.00 2.65 -3.80
N HIS A 21 1.49 3.23 -2.71
CA HIS A 21 2.32 3.77 -1.63
C HIS A 21 3.12 2.67 -0.91
N LEU A 22 2.50 1.53 -0.62
CA LEU A 22 3.17 0.36 -0.02
C LEU A 22 4.30 -0.18 -0.92
N ASN A 23 4.07 -0.20 -2.24
CA ASN A 23 5.09 -0.62 -3.20
C ASN A 23 6.28 0.35 -3.25
N ALA A 24 6.03 1.66 -3.14
CA ALA A 24 7.09 2.66 -3.03
C ALA A 24 7.93 2.45 -1.75
N LEU A 25 7.28 2.24 -0.60
CA LEU A 25 7.96 1.95 0.67
C LEU A 25 8.82 0.69 0.59
N LEU A 26 8.31 -0.38 -0.04
CA LEU A 26 9.08 -1.61 -0.25
C LEU A 26 10.34 -1.36 -1.08
N LYS A 27 10.25 -0.56 -2.14
CA LYS A 27 11.41 -0.18 -2.96
C LYS A 27 12.42 0.62 -2.14
N THR A 28 11.98 1.56 -1.31
CA THR A 28 12.87 2.34 -0.43
C THR A 28 13.61 1.44 0.56
N ILE A 29 12.91 0.48 1.17
CA ILE A 29 13.52 -0.47 2.12
C ILE A 29 14.53 -1.37 1.40
N ASN A 30 14.20 -1.86 0.20
CA ASN A 30 15.10 -2.71 -0.59
C ASN A 30 16.29 -1.96 -1.19
N ALA A 31 16.16 -0.64 -1.42
CA ALA A 31 17.24 0.21 -1.91
C ALA A 31 18.28 0.53 -0.83
N ALA A 32 17.96 0.31 0.46
CA ALA A 32 18.92 0.44 1.54
C ALA A 32 20.03 -0.61 1.37
N THR A 33 21.23 -0.16 1.06
CA THR A 33 22.40 -1.03 0.88
C THR A 33 22.91 -1.51 2.25
N GLY A 34 22.87 -2.82 2.48
CA GLY A 34 23.33 -3.42 3.72
C GLY A 34 22.69 -4.79 4.01
N LYS A 35 23.07 -5.39 5.13
CA LYS A 35 22.46 -6.62 5.63
C LYS A 35 21.04 -6.30 6.09
N VAL A 36 20.03 -6.96 5.53
CA VAL A 36 18.63 -6.76 5.92
C VAL A 36 18.50 -7.08 7.41
N SER A 37 18.12 -6.09 8.22
CA SER A 37 17.93 -6.29 9.65
C SER A 37 16.68 -7.17 9.89
N PRO A 38 16.59 -7.85 11.05
CA PRO A 38 15.38 -8.58 11.42
C PRO A 38 14.12 -7.69 11.38
N ILE A 39 14.26 -6.42 11.79
CA ILE A 39 13.17 -5.43 11.72
C ILE A 39 12.78 -5.15 10.27
N GLN A 40 13.75 -4.93 9.37
CA GLN A 40 13.47 -4.74 7.95
C GLN A 40 12.76 -5.95 7.34
N THR A 41 13.17 -7.17 7.71
CA THR A 41 12.51 -8.41 7.28
C THR A 41 11.05 -8.47 7.73
N LEU A 42 10.78 -8.17 9.01
CA LEU A 42 9.42 -8.12 9.54
C LEU A 42 8.58 -7.05 8.83
N THR A 43 9.14 -5.87 8.59
CA THR A 43 8.47 -4.78 7.86
C THR A 43 8.14 -5.17 6.42
N ILE A 44 9.08 -5.81 5.70
CA ILE A 44 8.85 -6.30 4.33
C ILE A 44 7.71 -7.32 4.31
N ASN A 45 7.69 -8.25 5.26
CA ASN A 45 6.64 -9.26 5.35
C ASN A 45 5.27 -8.66 5.65
N ALA A 46 5.21 -7.68 6.57
CA ALA A 46 3.98 -6.96 6.88
C ALA A 46 3.44 -6.20 5.65
N ILE A 47 4.32 -5.50 4.92
CA ILE A 47 3.95 -4.79 3.68
C ILE A 47 3.39 -5.76 2.62
N LYS A 48 4.05 -6.91 2.42
CA LYS A 48 3.58 -7.95 1.47
C LYS A 48 2.22 -8.52 1.88
N SER A 49 2.01 -8.79 3.16
CA SER A 49 0.72 -9.27 3.69
C SER A 49 -0.39 -8.25 3.45
N GLU A 50 -0.12 -6.97 3.73
CA GLU A 50 -1.10 -5.89 3.52
C GLU A 50 -1.45 -5.71 2.04
N MET A 51 -0.47 -5.78 1.13
CA MET A 51 -0.75 -5.75 -0.31
C MET A 51 -1.64 -6.91 -0.76
N THR A 52 -1.40 -8.12 -0.24
CA THR A 52 -2.21 -9.31 -0.53
C THR A 52 -3.65 -9.16 0.00
N HIS A 53 -3.79 -8.54 1.17
CA HIS A 53 -5.09 -8.22 1.75
C HIS A 53 -5.85 -7.19 0.91
N ILE A 54 -5.17 -6.13 0.45
CA ILE A 54 -5.75 -5.13 -0.46
C ILE A 54 -6.22 -5.79 -1.78
N ASP A 55 -5.41 -6.67 -2.35
CA ASP A 55 -5.78 -7.39 -3.59
C ASP A 55 -7.01 -8.28 -3.38
N SER A 56 -7.11 -8.94 -2.22
CA SER A 56 -8.29 -9.70 -1.85
C SER A 56 -9.54 -8.81 -1.72
N GLN A 57 -9.41 -7.59 -1.18
CA GLN A 57 -10.53 -6.64 -1.10
C GLN A 57 -10.98 -6.12 -2.45
N LEU A 58 -10.03 -5.88 -3.37
CA LEU A 58 -10.34 -5.46 -4.73
C LEU A 58 -11.05 -6.59 -5.51
N ASN A 59 -10.53 -7.82 -5.44
CA ASN A 59 -11.09 -8.98 -6.15
C ASN A 59 -12.47 -9.42 -5.62
N ARG A 60 -12.77 -9.19 -4.33
CA ARG A 60 -14.11 -9.47 -3.76
C ARG A 60 -15.21 -8.54 -4.27
N ARG A 61 -14.85 -7.46 -4.98
CA ARG A 61 -15.76 -6.38 -5.39
C ARG A 61 -15.83 -6.13 -6.90
N THR A 62 -14.92 -6.71 -7.67
CA THR A 62 -14.97 -6.80 -9.13
C THR A 62 -15.88 -7.93 -9.55
#